data_AF-A0AA96U0W5-F1
#
_entry.id   AF-A0AA96U0W5-F1
#
_cell.length_a   1.000
_cell.length_b   1.000
_cell.length_c   1.000
_cell.angle_alpha   90.00
_cell.angle_beta   90.00
_cell.angle_gamma   90.00
#
_symmetry.space_group_name_H-M   'P 1'
#
loop_
_entity.id
_entity.type
_entity.pdbx_description
1 polymer ?
#
loop_
_entity_poly.entity_id
_entity_poly.type
_entity_poly.pdbx_seq_one_letter_code
_entity_poly.pdbx_strand_id
1 'polypeptide(L)'
;MENADVSRFKSLDDRSKIEFLAHFDGALKLEFVNFLADLASDPEQDDLLRIEAMKVVGLYKGAYDGAEVQRKLLYIALREDEDDEVRVYAFNSLAFVDVGDVEVNASRALVKSDEYILIKAAAFSLIAQHKHLPVAREALQAIQGDKEFGKAAVRELG
;
A
#
# COMPACT_ATOMS: atom_id res chain seq x y z
N MET A 1 -27.09 5.32 7.33
CA MET A 1 -27.53 4.03 6.75
C MET A 1 -26.25 3.30 6.42
N GLU A 2 -25.96 2.18 7.08
CA GLU A 2 -24.70 1.45 6.90
C GLU A 2 -24.57 0.98 5.44
N ASN A 3 -23.37 1.08 4.87
CA ASN A 3 -23.10 0.63 3.51
C ASN A 3 -23.41 -0.88 3.37
N ALA A 4 -24.17 -1.24 2.32
CA ALA A 4 -24.53 -2.62 2.02
C ALA A 4 -23.32 -3.57 1.91
N ASP A 5 -22.18 -3.07 1.44
CA ASP A 5 -20.93 -3.84 1.33
C ASP A 5 -20.35 -4.13 2.73
N VAL A 6 -20.40 -3.16 3.65
CA VAL A 6 -19.98 -3.33 5.05
C VAL A 6 -20.88 -4.33 5.76
N SER A 7 -22.20 -4.18 5.67
CA SER A 7 -23.15 -5.10 6.31
C SER A 7 -23.02 -6.51 5.74
N ARG A 8 -22.83 -6.66 4.42
CA ARG A 8 -22.58 -7.97 3.78
C ARG A 8 -21.28 -8.58 4.32
N PHE A 9 -20.18 -7.84 4.31
CA PHE A 9 -18.88 -8.31 4.78
C PHE A 9 -18.93 -8.80 6.23
N LYS A 10 -19.54 -8.03 7.13
CA LYS A 10 -19.66 -8.38 8.56
C LYS A 10 -20.48 -9.64 8.82
N SER A 11 -21.38 -10.02 7.91
CA SER A 11 -22.21 -11.22 8.05
C SER A 11 -21.50 -12.52 7.66
N LEU A 12 -20.32 -12.42 7.05
CA LEU A 12 -19.54 -13.56 6.58
C LEU A 12 -18.70 -14.16 7.71
N ASP A 13 -18.42 -15.46 7.61
CA ASP A 13 -17.33 -16.09 8.38
C ASP A 13 -15.95 -15.66 7.86
N ASP A 14 -14.89 -15.96 8.62
CA ASP A 14 -13.55 -15.42 8.34
C ASP A 14 -12.98 -15.88 7.00
N ARG A 15 -13.20 -17.14 6.62
CA ARG A 15 -12.80 -17.64 5.30
C ARG A 15 -13.56 -16.93 4.19
N SER A 16 -14.86 -16.76 4.35
CA SER A 16 -15.72 -16.12 3.38
C SER A 16 -15.41 -14.62 3.23
N LYS A 17 -14.91 -13.95 4.27
CA LYS A 17 -14.43 -12.56 4.19
C LYS A 17 -13.21 -12.44 3.27
N ILE A 18 -12.25 -13.35 3.40
CA ILE A 18 -11.06 -13.39 2.53
C ILE A 18 -11.49 -13.65 1.08
N GLU A 19 -12.31 -14.67 0.84
CA GLU A 19 -12.82 -15.00 -0.50
C GLU A 19 -13.63 -13.83 -1.10
N PHE A 20 -14.41 -13.11 -0.27
CA PHE A 20 -15.16 -11.94 -0.70
C PHE A 20 -14.24 -10.80 -1.17
N LEU A 21 -13.19 -10.48 -0.43
CA LEU A 21 -12.26 -9.40 -0.81
C LEU A 21 -11.40 -9.79 -2.01
N ALA A 22 -10.93 -11.04 -2.07
CA ALA A 22 -10.12 -11.55 -3.19
C ALA A 22 -10.86 -11.50 -4.54
N HIS A 23 -12.21 -11.57 -4.51
CA HIS A 23 -13.06 -11.50 -5.70
C HIS A 23 -13.89 -10.21 -5.76
N PHE A 24 -13.52 -9.18 -5.00
CA PHE A 24 -14.23 -7.91 -5.05
C PHE A 24 -14.14 -7.32 -6.46
N ASP A 25 -15.27 -6.93 -7.05
CA ASP A 25 -15.37 -6.32 -8.39
C ASP A 25 -16.27 -5.07 -8.41
N GLY A 26 -16.68 -4.60 -7.22
CA GLY A 26 -17.62 -3.50 -7.04
C GLY A 26 -16.98 -2.11 -7.10
N ALA A 27 -17.83 -1.08 -7.09
CA ALA A 27 -17.38 0.29 -6.92
C ALA A 27 -17.03 0.57 -5.45
N LEU A 28 -15.79 0.99 -5.20
CA LEU A 28 -15.33 1.25 -3.83
C LEU A 28 -15.86 2.60 -3.34
N LYS A 29 -16.84 2.56 -2.43
CA LYS A 29 -17.42 3.74 -1.79
C LYS A 29 -16.59 4.14 -0.57
N LEU A 30 -16.57 5.43 -0.24
CA LEU A 30 -15.80 5.98 0.89
C LEU A 30 -16.06 5.26 2.22
N GLU A 31 -17.30 4.91 2.54
CA GLU A 31 -17.58 4.17 3.79
C GLU A 31 -16.91 2.79 3.81
N PHE A 32 -16.88 2.10 2.66
CA PHE A 32 -16.26 0.78 2.58
C PHE A 32 -14.74 0.87 2.50
N VAL A 33 -14.16 1.87 1.80
CA VAL A 33 -12.70 2.07 1.81
C VAL A 33 -12.18 2.34 3.23
N ASN A 34 -12.91 3.16 4.00
CA ASN A 34 -12.50 3.49 5.36
C ASN A 34 -12.58 2.26 6.27
N PHE A 35 -13.66 1.49 6.14
CA PHE A 35 -13.80 0.22 6.84
C PHE A 35 -12.65 -0.75 6.51
N LEU A 36 -12.28 -0.89 5.24
CA LEU A 36 -11.18 -1.78 4.84
C LEU A 36 -9.81 -1.25 5.29
N ALA A 37 -9.61 0.06 5.31
CA ALA A 37 -8.37 0.66 5.85
C ALA A 37 -8.26 0.47 7.36
N ASP A 38 -9.37 0.53 8.10
CA ASP A 38 -9.42 0.19 9.53
C ASP A 38 -9.11 -1.29 9.76
N LEU A 39 -9.74 -2.18 8.99
CA LEU A 39 -9.51 -3.63 9.04
C LEU A 39 -8.04 -3.97 8.77
N ALA A 40 -7.43 -3.35 7.76
CA ALA A 40 -6.02 -3.56 7.42
C ALA A 40 -5.05 -3.09 8.54
N SER A 41 -5.45 -2.05 9.28
CA SER A 41 -4.65 -1.44 10.35
C SER A 41 -4.78 -2.15 11.69
N ASP A 42 -5.71 -3.09 11.83
CA ASP A 42 -5.97 -3.82 13.06
C ASP A 42 -5.07 -5.08 13.15
N PRO A 43 -4.05 -5.09 14.02
CA PRO A 43 -3.12 -6.22 14.14
C PRO A 43 -3.75 -7.47 14.77
N GLU A 44 -4.96 -7.37 15.33
CA GLU A 44 -5.70 -8.53 15.85
C GLU A 44 -6.43 -9.31 14.74
N GLN A 45 -6.45 -8.78 13.51
CA GLN A 45 -7.03 -9.46 12.35
C GLN A 45 -6.01 -10.40 11.71
N ASP A 46 -6.52 -11.43 11.03
CA ASP A 46 -5.72 -12.34 10.22
C ASP A 46 -4.95 -11.59 9.11
N ASP A 47 -3.65 -11.86 8.98
CA ASP A 47 -2.78 -11.15 8.04
C ASP A 47 -3.22 -11.30 6.57
N LEU A 48 -3.73 -12.49 6.19
CA LEU A 48 -4.25 -12.69 4.84
C LEU A 48 -5.49 -11.84 4.60
N LEU A 49 -6.38 -11.73 5.60
CA LEU A 49 -7.54 -10.84 5.51
C LEU A 49 -7.12 -9.36 5.39
N ARG A 50 -6.14 -8.93 6.19
CA ARG A 50 -5.58 -7.57 6.14
C ARG A 50 -4.97 -7.28 4.76
N ILE A 51 -4.22 -8.23 4.21
CA ILE A 51 -3.62 -8.14 2.86
C ILE A 51 -4.71 -8.01 1.78
N GLU A 52 -5.76 -8.83 1.82
CA GLU A 52 -6.85 -8.72 0.83
C GLU A 52 -7.58 -7.37 0.93
N ALA A 53 -7.76 -6.84 2.15
CA ALA A 53 -8.30 -5.50 2.34
C ALA A 53 -7.41 -4.42 1.69
N MET A 54 -6.09 -4.49 1.88
CA MET A 54 -5.15 -3.58 1.24
C MET A 54 -5.20 -3.66 -0.28
N LYS A 55 -5.29 -4.87 -0.86
CA LYS A 55 -5.40 -5.05 -2.32
C LYS A 55 -6.63 -4.35 -2.87
N VAL A 56 -7.79 -4.54 -2.23
CA VAL A 56 -9.03 -3.86 -2.64
C VAL A 56 -8.89 -2.34 -2.57
N VAL A 57 -8.33 -1.83 -1.47
CA VAL A 57 -8.10 -0.40 -1.28
C VAL A 57 -7.17 0.20 -2.34
N GLY A 58 -6.11 -0.51 -2.72
CA GLY A 58 -5.15 -0.04 -3.72
C GLY A 58 -5.67 -0.10 -5.16
N LEU A 59 -6.41 -1.16 -5.51
CA LEU A 59 -6.81 -1.43 -6.90
C LEU A 59 -8.11 -0.72 -7.31
N TYR A 60 -9.03 -0.49 -6.38
CA TYR A 60 -10.35 0.03 -6.71
C TYR A 60 -10.45 1.52 -6.34
N LYS A 61 -10.31 2.38 -7.34
CA LYS A 61 -10.46 3.83 -7.16
C LYS A 61 -11.94 4.20 -7.09
N GLY A 62 -12.35 4.83 -6.00
CA GLY A 62 -13.63 5.53 -5.90
C GLY A 62 -13.48 7.05 -6.04
N ALA A 63 -14.60 7.75 -6.10
CA ALA A 63 -14.62 9.21 -6.06
C ALA A 63 -14.61 9.70 -4.60
N TYR A 64 -13.45 9.64 -3.95
CA TYR A 64 -13.26 10.13 -2.58
C TYR A 64 -11.83 10.64 -2.34
N ASP A 65 -11.66 11.48 -1.32
CA ASP A 65 -10.34 11.87 -0.82
C ASP A 65 -9.70 10.71 -0.07
N GLY A 66 -8.60 10.18 -0.61
CA GLY A 66 -7.88 9.01 -0.09
C GLY A 66 -6.82 9.33 0.96
N ALA A 67 -6.67 10.58 1.41
CA ALA A 67 -5.55 10.98 2.27
C ALA A 67 -5.47 10.19 3.60
N GLU A 68 -6.60 9.84 4.21
CA GLU A 68 -6.60 9.04 5.44
C GLU A 68 -6.16 7.60 5.18
N VAL A 69 -6.64 7.02 4.09
CA VAL A 69 -6.28 5.67 3.65
C VAL A 69 -4.78 5.59 3.37
N GLN A 70 -4.22 6.57 2.65
CA GLN A 70 -2.79 6.67 2.39
C GLN A 70 -1.98 6.70 3.69
N ARG A 71 -2.39 7.53 4.67
CA ARG A 71 -1.71 7.59 5.97
C ARG A 71 -1.71 6.25 6.70
N LYS A 72 -2.84 5.53 6.68
CA LYS A 72 -2.97 4.21 7.31
C LYS A 72 -2.07 3.17 6.64
N LEU A 73 -2.09 3.11 5.30
CA LEU A 73 -1.22 2.20 4.55
C LEU A 73 0.26 2.53 4.77
N LEU A 74 0.64 3.81 4.78
CA LEU A 74 2.01 4.23 5.04
C LEU A 74 2.46 3.86 6.45
N TYR A 75 1.57 4.05 7.44
CA TYR A 75 1.84 3.63 8.81
C TYR A 75 2.16 2.13 8.88
N ILE A 76 1.33 1.28 8.27
CA ILE A 76 1.55 -0.17 8.23
C ILE A 76 2.87 -0.51 7.53
N ALA A 77 3.11 0.07 6.35
CA ALA A 77 4.30 -0.20 5.54
C ALA A 77 5.62 0.10 6.28
N LEU A 78 5.62 1.11 7.14
CA LEU A 78 6.80 1.60 7.87
C LEU A 78 6.98 0.98 9.27
N ARG A 79 6.05 0.14 9.74
CA ARG A 79 6.17 -0.50 11.06
C ARG A 79 7.18 -1.64 11.03
N GLU A 80 8.26 -1.51 11.80
CA GLU A 80 9.31 -2.54 11.89
C GLU A 80 8.84 -3.83 12.59
N ASP A 81 7.81 -3.75 13.44
CA ASP A 81 7.24 -4.88 14.18
C ASP A 81 6.13 -5.62 13.43
N GLU A 82 5.77 -5.14 12.24
CA GLU A 82 4.74 -5.72 11.39
C GLU A 82 5.27 -6.86 10.53
N ASP A 83 4.42 -7.82 10.18
CA ASP A 83 4.78 -8.91 9.28
C ASP A 83 5.29 -8.39 7.92
N ASP A 84 6.38 -8.98 7.42
CA ASP A 84 7.05 -8.54 6.20
C ASP A 84 6.12 -8.58 4.98
N GLU A 85 5.25 -9.58 4.88
CA GLU A 85 4.29 -9.71 3.77
C GLU A 85 3.23 -8.61 3.85
N VAL A 86 2.71 -8.35 5.05
CA VAL A 86 1.76 -7.25 5.31
C VAL A 86 2.38 -5.91 4.92
N ARG A 87 3.62 -5.64 5.31
CA ARG A 87 4.36 -4.41 4.94
C ARG A 87 4.54 -4.30 3.42
N VAL A 88 4.92 -5.39 2.75
CA VAL A 88 5.07 -5.44 1.29
C VAL A 88 3.75 -5.10 0.59
N TYR A 89 2.63 -5.67 1.03
CA TYR A 89 1.33 -5.38 0.44
C TYR A 89 0.85 -3.96 0.72
N ALA A 90 1.15 -3.39 1.89
CA ALA A 90 0.88 -1.99 2.17
C ALA A 90 1.61 -1.06 1.19
N PHE A 91 2.90 -1.32 0.89
CA PHE A 91 3.63 -0.59 -0.15
C PHE A 91 3.06 -0.81 -1.55
N ASN A 92 2.71 -2.05 -1.90
CA ASN A 92 2.13 -2.34 -3.21
C ASN A 92 0.80 -1.61 -3.40
N SER A 93 -0.05 -1.56 -2.38
CA SER A 93 -1.31 -0.81 -2.43
C SER A 93 -1.09 0.69 -2.51
N LEU A 94 -0.11 1.23 -1.77
CA LEU A 94 0.28 2.63 -1.87
C LEU A 94 0.74 3.02 -3.28
N ALA A 95 1.37 2.10 -4.01
CA ALA A 95 1.85 2.36 -5.35
C ALA A 95 0.71 2.64 -6.37
N PHE A 96 -0.53 2.25 -6.06
CA PHE A 96 -1.70 2.46 -6.93
C PHE A 96 -2.61 3.62 -6.52
N VAL A 97 -2.41 4.20 -5.33
CA VAL A 97 -3.12 5.40 -4.88
C VAL A 97 -2.26 6.64 -5.13
N ASP A 98 -2.87 7.82 -5.06
CA ASP A 98 -2.10 9.06 -5.15
C ASP A 98 -1.15 9.16 -3.95
N VAL A 99 0.09 9.60 -4.16
CA VAL A 99 1.07 9.80 -3.08
C VAL A 99 1.77 11.14 -3.24
N GLY A 100 2.33 11.65 -2.15
CA GLY A 100 3.07 12.91 -2.12
C GLY A 100 4.51 12.75 -1.63
N ASP A 101 5.08 13.88 -1.24
CA ASP A 101 6.47 13.96 -0.79
C ASP A 101 6.75 13.10 0.44
N VAL A 102 5.77 12.94 1.35
CA VAL A 102 5.93 12.18 2.59
C VAL A 102 6.17 10.71 2.29
N GLU A 103 5.29 10.11 1.49
CA GLU A 103 5.37 8.70 1.11
C GLU A 103 6.64 8.42 0.32
N VAL A 104 6.95 9.27 -0.67
CA VAL A 104 8.14 9.10 -1.52
C VAL A 104 9.43 9.21 -0.72
N ASN A 105 9.54 10.19 0.18
CA ASN A 105 10.74 10.36 1.00
C ASN A 105 10.91 9.21 2.01
N ALA A 106 9.81 8.73 2.59
CA ALA A 106 9.84 7.55 3.47
C ALA A 106 10.29 6.30 2.71
N SER A 107 9.71 6.03 1.54
CA SER A 107 10.12 4.91 0.68
C SER A 107 11.59 5.01 0.27
N ARG A 108 12.08 6.21 -0.04
CA ARG A 108 13.49 6.44 -0.37
C ARG A 108 14.41 6.10 0.80
N ALA A 109 14.04 6.50 2.02
CA ALA A 109 14.81 6.18 3.22
C ALA A 109 14.88 4.67 3.43
N LEU A 110 13.73 3.99 3.27
CA LEU A 110 13.64 2.53 3.40
C LEU A 110 14.48 1.79 2.36
N VAL A 111 14.48 2.21 1.09
CA VAL A 111 15.32 1.62 0.03
C VAL A 111 16.81 1.67 0.38
N LYS A 112 17.25 2.66 1.17
CA LYS A 112 18.64 2.83 1.58
C LYS A 112 18.99 2.20 2.92
N SER A 113 18.03 1.59 3.59
CA SER A 113 18.20 0.92 4.88
C SER A 113 18.72 -0.53 4.70
N ASP A 114 18.91 -1.20 5.82
CA ASP A 114 19.25 -2.62 5.94
C ASP A 114 18.01 -3.55 6.06
N GLU A 115 16.82 -3.01 5.79
CA GLU A 115 15.55 -3.75 5.78
C GLU A 115 15.53 -4.94 4.82
N TYR A 116 14.56 -5.83 5.03
CA TYR A 116 14.36 -6.99 4.18
C TYR A 116 14.18 -6.61 2.71
N ILE A 117 14.83 -7.35 1.81
CA ILE A 117 14.95 -6.99 0.39
C ILE A 117 13.59 -6.84 -0.31
N LEU A 118 12.57 -7.61 0.08
CA LEU A 118 11.25 -7.51 -0.53
C LEU A 118 10.53 -6.22 -0.12
N ILE A 119 10.69 -5.78 1.13
CA ILE A 119 10.17 -4.50 1.61
C ILE A 119 10.85 -3.35 0.87
N LYS A 120 12.19 -3.40 0.74
CA LYS A 120 12.96 -2.42 -0.05
C LYS A 120 12.51 -2.39 -1.51
N ALA A 121 12.24 -3.55 -2.11
CA ALA A 121 11.76 -3.65 -3.49
C ALA A 121 10.36 -3.05 -3.66
N ALA A 122 9.45 -3.28 -2.72
CA ALA A 122 8.12 -2.68 -2.73
C ALA A 122 8.17 -1.16 -2.58
N ALA A 123 9.01 -0.64 -1.65
CA ALA A 123 9.26 0.79 -1.51
C ALA A 123 9.87 1.42 -2.77
N PHE A 124 10.84 0.73 -3.42
CA PHE A 124 11.38 1.17 -4.70
C PHE A 124 10.31 1.21 -5.79
N SER A 125 9.45 0.18 -5.87
CA SER A 125 8.34 0.10 -6.83
C SER A 125 7.39 1.29 -6.70
N LEU A 126 7.04 1.68 -5.47
CA LEU A 126 6.23 2.88 -5.20
C LEU A 126 6.85 4.13 -5.82
N ILE A 127 8.14 4.38 -5.58
CA ILE A 127 8.86 5.54 -6.14
C ILE A 127 8.87 5.46 -7.67
N ALA A 128 9.18 4.29 -8.24
CA ALA A 128 9.27 4.10 -9.68
C ALA A 128 7.93 4.34 -10.40
N GLN A 129 6.82 3.86 -9.82
CA GLN A 129 5.47 4.09 -10.37
C GLN A 129 5.09 5.58 -10.37
N HIS A 130 5.62 6.33 -9.39
CA HIS A 130 5.36 7.77 -9.25
C HIS A 130 6.42 8.67 -9.88
N LYS A 131 7.29 8.16 -10.77
CA LYS A 131 8.39 8.92 -11.42
C LYS A 131 7.99 10.15 -12.24
N HIS A 132 6.69 10.40 -12.40
CA HIS A 132 6.17 11.64 -12.98
C HIS A 132 6.23 12.81 -11.98
N LEU A 133 6.26 12.52 -10.67
CA LEU A 133 6.42 13.52 -9.61
C LEU A 133 7.90 13.97 -9.51
N PRO A 134 8.17 15.28 -9.33
CA PRO A 134 9.54 15.78 -9.14
C PRO A 134 10.28 15.07 -8.00
N VAL A 135 9.64 14.93 -6.84
CA VAL A 135 10.22 14.26 -5.65
C VAL A 135 10.59 12.79 -5.92
N ALA A 136 9.81 12.08 -6.72
CA ALA A 136 10.10 10.69 -7.08
C ALA A 136 11.30 10.60 -8.03
N ARG A 137 11.42 11.53 -8.99
CA ARG A 137 12.61 11.62 -9.85
C ARG A 137 13.87 11.92 -9.04
N GLU A 138 13.79 12.84 -8.09
CA GLU A 138 14.90 13.15 -7.18
C GLU A 138 15.27 11.95 -6.31
N ALA A 139 14.28 11.21 -5.81
CA ALA A 139 14.52 9.98 -5.07
C ALA A 139 15.23 8.93 -5.92
N LEU A 140 14.79 8.69 -7.16
CA LEU A 140 15.45 7.77 -8.10
C LEU A 140 16.90 8.21 -8.38
N GLN A 141 17.15 9.49 -8.61
CA GLN A 141 18.51 10.01 -8.80
C GLN A 141 19.39 9.72 -7.58
N ALA A 142 18.86 9.93 -6.38
CA ALA A 142 19.57 9.65 -5.13
C ALA A 142 19.83 8.14 -4.91
N ILE A 143 19.06 7.24 -5.53
CA ILE A 143 19.20 5.79 -5.42
C ILE A 143 20.21 5.21 -6.42
N GLN A 144 20.64 5.95 -7.45
CA GLN A 144 21.54 5.42 -8.50
C GLN A 144 22.87 4.81 -7.98
N GLY A 145 23.36 5.25 -6.83
CA GLY A 145 24.57 4.71 -6.18
C GLY A 145 24.31 3.50 -5.27
N ASP A 146 23.06 3.08 -5.08
CA ASP A 146 22.69 1.94 -4.26
C ASP A 146 23.12 0.62 -4.91
N LYS A 147 23.62 -0.31 -4.10
CA LYS A 147 24.15 -1.60 -4.56
C LYS A 147 23.07 -2.48 -5.20
N GLU A 148 21.87 -2.47 -4.65
CA GLU A 148 20.78 -3.35 -5.02
C GLU A 148 19.87 -2.69 -6.07
N PHE A 149 19.54 -1.41 -5.87
CA PHE A 149 18.54 -0.69 -6.66
C PHE A 149 19.13 0.33 -7.64
N GLY A 150 20.44 0.62 -7.60
CA GLY A 150 21.05 1.68 -8.41
C GLY A 150 20.88 1.50 -9.91
N LYS A 151 21.09 0.28 -10.43
CA LYS A 151 20.86 -0.03 -11.86
C LYS A 151 19.40 0.11 -12.26
N ALA A 152 18.47 -0.28 -11.39
CA ALA A 152 17.04 -0.14 -11.65
C ALA A 152 16.64 1.35 -11.67
N ALA A 153 17.16 2.15 -10.73
CA ALA A 153 16.92 3.59 -10.67
C ALA A 153 17.39 4.33 -11.93
N VAL A 154 18.58 3.98 -12.45
CA VAL A 154 19.07 4.51 -13.74
C VAL A 154 18.09 4.19 -14.87
N ARG A 155 17.64 2.92 -14.96
CA ARG A 155 16.70 2.49 -16.00
C ARG A 155 15.36 3.23 -15.93
N GLU A 156 14.83 3.49 -14.74
CA GLU A 156 13.55 4.17 -14.58
C GLU A 156 13.58 5.64 -15.03
N LEU A 157 14.74 6.29 -14.95
CA LEU A 157 14.92 7.69 -15.31
C LEU A 157 15.03 7.97 -16.81
N GLY A 158 15.27 6.93 -17.63
CA GLY A 158 15.47 7.03 -19.08
C GLY A 158 16.91 7.25 -19.46
#